data_AF-A0A3L7Q5K1-F1
#
_entry.id   AF-A0A3L7Q5K1-F1
#
_cell.length_a   1.000
_cell.length_b   1.000
_cell.length_c   1.000
_cell.angle_alpha   90.00
_cell.angle_beta   90.00
_cell.angle_gamma   90.00
#
_symmetry.space_group_name_H-M   'P 1'
#
loop_
_entity.id
_entity.type
_entity.pdbx_description
1 polymer ?
#
loop_
_entity_poly.entity_id
_entity_poly.type
_entity_poly.pdbx_seq_one_letter_code
_entity_poly.pdbx_strand_id
1 'polypeptide(L)' 'HIHEPRIDRRADGLTYANCGDWIERASALVEHADGRLEIIDVEALLREAGWKPDPTEHPEHLSIPEVAVDEEGVHAH' A
#
# COMPACT_ATOMS: atom_id res chain seq x y z
N HIS A 1 11.26 4.23 3.41
CA HIS A 1 10.04 4.33 2.59
C HIS A 1 9.94 5.76 2.11
N ILE A 2 9.54 6.00 0.87
CA ILE A 2 9.29 7.36 0.37
C ILE A 2 7.81 7.62 0.64
N HIS A 3 7.50 8.61 1.47
CA HIS A 3 6.14 8.87 1.99
C HIS A 3 5.19 9.49 0.93
N GLU A 4 5.69 9.63 -0.30
CA GLU A 4 5.00 10.25 -1.42
C GLU A 4 4.59 9.16 -2.43
N PRO A 5 3.27 8.95 -2.65
CA PRO A 5 2.79 8.00 -3.63
C PRO A 5 3.26 8.40 -5.03
N ARG A 6 3.86 7.47 -5.78
CA ARG A 6 4.54 7.77 -7.04
C ARG A 6 4.65 6.55 -7.96
N ILE A 7 4.47 6.79 -9.26
CA ILE A 7 4.80 5.86 -10.35
C ILE A 7 5.84 6.55 -11.25
N ASP A 8 7.05 6.01 -11.31
CA ASP A 8 8.12 6.48 -12.17
C ASP A 8 8.51 5.40 -13.17
N ARG A 9 8.45 5.73 -14.46
CA ARG A 9 8.97 4.89 -15.54
C ARG A 9 10.42 5.26 -15.80
N ARG A 10 11.33 4.34 -15.56
CA ARG A 10 12.76 4.56 -15.76
C ARG A 10 13.15 4.25 -17.20
N ALA A 11 14.23 4.89 -17.66
CA ALA A 11 14.75 4.72 -19.02
C ALA A 11 15.30 3.31 -19.29
N ASP A 12 15.62 2.55 -18.25
CA ASP A 12 16.08 1.15 -18.30
C ASP A 12 14.92 0.14 -18.48
N GLY A 13 13.68 0.62 -18.57
CA GLY A 13 12.49 -0.22 -18.72
C GLY A 13 11.89 -0.70 -17.40
N LEU A 14 12.50 -0.40 -16.25
CA LEU A 14 11.94 -0.72 -14.95
C LEU A 14 10.90 0.33 -14.53
N THR A 15 9.78 -0.12 -13.95
CA THR A 15 8.80 0.77 -13.31
C THR A 15 8.99 0.73 -11.81
N TYR A 16 9.20 1.90 -11.21
CA TYR A 16 9.14 2.08 -9.77
C TYR A 16 7.74 2.58 -9.40
N ALA A 17 7.08 1.91 -8.46
CA ALA A 17 5.78 2.33 -7.96
C ALA A 17 5.70 2.14 -6.44
N ASN A 18 5.10 3.09 -5.73
CA ASN A 18 4.81 2.98 -4.30
C ASN A 18 3.47 3.67 -3.97
N CYS A 19 2.81 3.23 -2.91
CA CYS A 19 1.50 3.71 -2.47
C CYS A 19 1.54 4.83 -1.41
N GLY A 20 2.73 5.33 -1.05
CA GLY A 20 2.90 6.29 0.06
C GLY A 20 2.63 5.66 1.43
N ASP A 21 2.42 6.52 2.44
CA ASP A 21 2.09 6.11 3.80
C ASP A 21 0.61 6.38 4.11
N TRP A 22 -0.06 5.38 4.69
CA TRP A 22 -1.48 5.44 5.08
C TRP A 22 -1.80 6.49 6.16
N ILE A 23 -0.77 7.07 6.78
CA ILE A 23 -0.92 8.03 7.88
C ILE A 23 -1.17 9.45 7.36
N GLU A 24 -0.41 9.87 6.34
CA GLU A 24 -0.52 11.24 5.80
C GLU A 24 -1.30 11.28 4.48
N ARG A 25 -1.35 10.16 3.75
CA ARG A 25 -2.02 10.04 2.46
C ARG A 25 -2.64 8.65 2.32
N ALA A 26 -3.96 8.57 2.48
CA ALA A 26 -4.70 7.34 2.23
C ALA A 26 -4.79 7.08 0.71
N SER A 27 -3.68 6.69 0.08
CA SER A 27 -3.62 6.31 -1.32
C SER A 27 -3.38 4.81 -1.52
N ALA A 28 -3.86 4.27 -2.63
CA ALA A 28 -3.61 2.88 -3.04
C ALA A 28 -2.97 2.83 -4.43
N LEU A 29 -2.05 1.89 -4.63
CA LEU A 29 -1.52 1.52 -5.94
C LEU A 29 -2.39 0.40 -6.51
N VAL A 30 -3.02 0.64 -7.65
CA VAL A 30 -3.93 -0.29 -8.32
C VAL A 30 -3.34 -0.71 -9.66
N GLU A 31 -3.40 -2.01 -9.94
CA GLU A 31 -3.15 -2.58 -11.27
C GLU A 31 -4.48 -2.92 -11.95
N HIS A 32 -4.68 -2.37 -13.14
CA HIS A 32 -5.84 -2.64 -13.97
C HIS A 32 -5.62 -3.91 -14.80
N ALA A 33 -6.70 -4.54 -15.27
CA ALA A 33 -6.62 -5.76 -16.07
C ALA A 33 -5.89 -5.57 -17.42
N ASP A 34 -5.73 -4.32 -17.89
CA ASP A 34 -4.95 -3.97 -19.07
C ASP A 34 -3.45 -3.73 -18.77
N GLY A 35 -3.01 -3.93 -17.53
CA GLY A 35 -1.64 -3.73 -17.06
C GLY A 35 -1.30 -2.27 -16.74
N ARG A 36 -2.27 -1.35 -16.76
CA ARG A 36 -2.04 0.03 -16.30
C ARG A 36 -1.90 0.05 -14.78
N LEU A 37 -0.89 0.76 -14.28
CA LEU A 37 -0.77 1.13 -12.87
C LEU A 37 -1.37 2.52 -12.64
N GLU A 38 -2.10 2.68 -11.55
CA GLU A 38 -2.73 3.93 -11.12
C GLU A 38 -2.57 4.13 -9.60
N ILE A 39 -2.45 5.38 -9.18
CA ILE A 39 -2.54 5.76 -7.77
C ILE A 39 -3.90 6.42 -7.57
N ILE A 40 -4.68 5.88 -6.65
CA ILE A 40 -6.00 6.40 -6.29
C ILE A 40 -5.99 6.97 -4.87
N ASP A 41 -6.81 7.99 -4.65
CA ASP A 41 -7.18 8.47 -3.32
C ASP A 41 -8.30 7.57 -2.76
N VAL A 42 -7.99 6.84 -1.69
CA VAL A 42 -8.90 5.85 -1.10
C VAL A 42 -10.06 6.53 -0.38
N GLU A 43 -9.83 7.68 0.28
CA GLU A 43 -10.90 8.42 0.95
C GLU A 43 -11.92 8.94 -0.06
N ALA A 44 -11.44 9.52 -1.15
CA ALA A 44 -12.30 9.97 -2.24
C ALA A 44 -13.08 8.81 -2.86
N LEU A 45 -12.41 7.69 -3.14
CA LEU A 45 -13.05 6.49 -3.69
C LEU A 45 -14.17 5.96 -2.79
N LEU A 46 -13.89 5.78 -1.50
CA LEU A 46 -14.87 5.26 -0.54
C LEU A 46 -16.07 6.20 -0.41
N ARG A 47 -15.82 7.52 -0.42
CA ARG A 47 -16.87 8.54 -0.38
C ARG A 47 -17.77 8.48 -1.61
N GLU A 48 -17.20 8.36 -2.80
CA GLU A 48 -17.95 8.23 -4.06
C GLU A 48 -18.74 6.93 -4.12
N ALA A 49 -18.17 5.84 -3.60
CA ALA A 49 -18.86 4.56 -3.46
C ALA A 49 -20.01 4.58 -2.44
N GLY A 50 -20.18 5.69 -1.69
CA GLY A 50 -21.17 5.79 -0.61
C GLY A 50 -20.87 4.86 0.55
N TRP A 51 -19.62 4.38 0.67
CA TRP A 51 -19.20 3.52 1.75
C TRP A 51 -19.25 4.27 3.07
N LYS A 52 -19.73 3.60 4.11
CA LYS A 52 -19.76 4.11 5.48
C LYS A 52 -19.18 3.01 6.37
N PRO A 53 -18.24 3.34 7.26
CA PRO A 53 -17.75 2.37 8.24
C PRO A 53 -18.91 1.92 9.12
N ASP A 54 -18.94 0.64 9.47
CA ASP A 54 -19.81 0.17 10.54
C ASP A 54 -19.21 0.65 11.88
N PRO A 55 -19.92 1.47 12.66
CA PRO A 55 -19.39 1.99 13.93
C PRO A 55 -19.18 0.89 14.99
N THR A 56 -19.66 -0.34 14.74
CA THR A 56 -19.45 -1.50 15.61
C THR A 56 -18.26 -2.37 15.21
N GLU A 57 -17.60 -2.08 14.07
CA GLU A 57 -16.32 -2.69 13.73
C GLU A 57 -15.20 -2.09 14.61
N HIS A 58 -14.76 -2.88 15.58
CA HIS A 58 -13.62 -2.58 16.43
C HIS A 58 -12.32 -3.10 15.80
N PRO A 59 -11.26 -2.29 15.65
CA PRO A 59 -9.99 -2.72 15.06
C PRO A 59 -9.16 -3.66 15.95
N GLU A 60 -9.62 -3.94 17.18
CA GLU A 60 -8.95 -4.86 18.09
C GLU A 60 -9.13 -6.35 17.70
N HIS A 61 -8.20 -6.85 16.87
CA HIS A 61 -7.49 -8.13 17.03
C HIS A 61 -6.88 -8.60 15.70
N LEU A 62 -5.91 -7.86 15.18
CA LEU A 62 -4.85 -8.50 14.41
C LEU A 62 -3.81 -8.99 15.43
N SER A 63 -4.02 -10.18 15.98
CA SER A 63 -2.96 -10.88 16.71
C SER A 63 -1.87 -11.22 15.70
N ILE A 64 -0.93 -10.31 15.51
CA ILE A 64 0.30 -10.57 14.75
C ILE A 64 1.00 -11.68 15.53
N PRO A 65 1.17 -12.91 14.98
CA PRO A 65 2.04 -13.87 15.64
C PRO A 65 3.43 -13.24 15.67
N GLU A 66 4.02 -13.17 16.86
CA GLU A 66 5.39 -12.73 17.06
C GLU A 66 6.29 -13.69 16.26
N VAL A 67 6.62 -13.32 15.02
CA VAL A 67 7.57 -14.06 14.21
C VAL A 67 8.90 -13.91 14.94
N ALA A 68 9.34 -14.97 15.61
CA ALA A 68 10.67 -15.08 16.13
C ALA A 68 11.63 -14.88 14.95
N VAL A 69 12.29 -13.71 14.91
CA VAL A 69 13.44 -13.49 14.05
C VAL A 69 14.57 -14.32 14.64
N ASP A 70 14.89 -15.45 14.00
CA ASP A 70 16.19 -16.09 14.22
C ASP A 70 17.25 -15.25 13.50
N GLU A 71 18.32 -14.89 14.21
CA GLU A 71 19.41 -14.04 13.71
C GLU A 71 20.36 -14.77 12.73
N GLU A 72 19.86 -15.67 11.88
CA GLU A 72 20.70 -16.35 10.90
C GLU A 72 20.17 -16.27 9.47
N GLY A 73 20.82 -15.43 8.68
CA GLY A 73 20.93 -15.65 7.23
C GLY A 73 20.45 -14.50 6.35
N VAL A 74 21.40 -13.68 5.89
CA VAL A 74 21.95 -13.78 4.53
C VAL A 74 22.90 -12.61 4.32
N HIS A 75 24.20 -12.90 4.37
CA HIS A 75 25.20 -12.14 3.66
C HIS A 75 25.06 -12.46 2.17
N ALA A 76 24.85 -11.45 1.32
CA ALA A 76 25.10 -11.56 -0.11
C ALA A 76 26.41 -10.84 -0.43
N HIS A 77 27.39 -11.59 -0.94
CA HIS A 77 28.56 -11.09 -1.67
C HIS A 77 28.20 -10.93 -3.15
#